data_AF-A0A2M8NF41-F1
#
_entry.id   AF-A0A2M8NF41-F1
#
_cell.length_a   1.000
_cell.length_b   1.000
_cell.length_c   1.000
_cell.angle_alpha   90.00
_cell.angle_beta   90.00
_cell.angle_gamma   90.00
#
_symmetry.space_group_name_H-M   'P 1'
#
loop_
_entity.id
_entity.type
_entity.pdbx_description
1 polymer ?
#
loop_
_entity_poly.entity_id
_entity_poly.type
_entity_poly.pdbx_seq_one_letter_code
_entity_poly.pdbx_strand_id
1 'polypeptide(L)' 'VVAFPLKELNAAYAEAVTADREVNVGGLLTSWNPMAHLEYWTDRHIIEPISDGIMGVWEAVNRQLG' A
#
# COMPACT_ATOMS: atom_id res chain seq x y z
N VAL A 1 14.47 -6.25 -0.12
CA VAL A 1 13.44 -6.71 -1.08
C VAL A 1 13.56 -5.90 -2.35
N VAL A 2 13.42 -6.50 -3.52
CA VAL A 2 13.18 -5.77 -4.77
C VAL A 2 11.68 -5.83 -5.01
N ALA A 3 10.99 -4.71 -4.90
CA ALA A 3 9.58 -4.61 -5.27
C ALA A 3 9.50 -4.23 -6.76
N PHE A 4 8.57 -4.85 -7.51
CA PHE A 4 8.31 -4.57 -8.92
C PHE A 4 6.80 -4.36 -9.11
N PRO A 5 6.35 -3.48 -10.02
CA PRO A 5 4.93 -3.29 -10.30
C PRO A 5 4.23 -4.61 -10.62
N LEU A 6 3.12 -4.87 -9.94
CA LEU A 6 2.36 -6.10 -10.09
C LEU A 6 1.40 -6.04 -11.27
N LYS A 7 0.77 -4.88 -11.54
CA LYS A 7 -0.28 -4.75 -12.57
C LYS A 7 0.23 -5.11 -13.97
N GLU A 8 1.49 -4.79 -14.26
CA GLU A 8 2.13 -5.03 -15.55
C GLU A 8 2.68 -6.46 -15.71
N LEU A 9 2.49 -7.33 -14.70
CA LEU A 9 3.11 -8.66 -14.70
C LEU A 9 2.47 -9.62 -15.71
N ASN A 10 1.14 -9.64 -15.80
CA ASN A 10 0.37 -10.39 -16.80
C ASN A 10 -1.11 -9.97 -16.79
N ALA A 11 -1.93 -10.55 -17.69
CA ALA A 11 -3.34 -10.23 -17.82
C ALA A 11 -4.16 -10.41 -16.53
N ALA A 12 -3.89 -11.45 -15.72
CA ALA A 12 -4.62 -11.69 -14.48
C ALA A 12 -4.32 -10.61 -13.43
N TYR A 13 -3.06 -10.16 -13.34
CA TYR A 13 -2.71 -9.04 -12.46
C TYR A 13 -3.21 -7.70 -12.99
N ALA A 14 -3.21 -7.50 -14.31
CA ALA A 14 -3.73 -6.28 -14.93
C ALA A 14 -5.22 -6.06 -14.56
N GLU A 15 -5.98 -7.16 -14.46
CA GLU A 15 -7.38 -7.17 -14.02
C GLU A 15 -7.52 -6.99 -12.50
N ALA A 16 -6.78 -7.75 -11.70
CA ALA A 16 -6.96 -7.78 -10.25
C ALA A 16 -6.35 -6.57 -9.51
N VAL A 17 -5.25 -6.01 -10.01
CA VAL A 17 -4.53 -4.92 -9.33
C VAL A 17 -5.14 -3.59 -9.70
N THR A 18 -5.77 -2.92 -8.75
CA THR A 18 -6.33 -1.58 -8.98
C THR A 18 -5.25 -0.54 -9.27
N ALA A 19 -4.15 -0.56 -8.51
CA ALA A 19 -3.01 0.35 -8.72
C ALA A 19 -1.72 -0.21 -8.11
N ASP A 20 -0.59 0.02 -8.77
CA ASP A 20 0.74 -0.04 -8.16
C ASP A 20 1.08 1.34 -7.60
N ARG A 21 1.63 1.39 -6.38
CA ARG A 21 2.04 2.64 -5.73
C ARG A 21 3.51 2.56 -5.36
N GLU A 22 4.31 3.45 -5.93
CA GLU A 22 5.71 3.59 -5.55
C GLU A 22 5.81 4.11 -4.11
N VAL A 23 6.65 3.44 -3.32
CA VAL A 23 6.93 3.83 -1.94
C VAL A 23 8.44 3.86 -1.73
N ASN A 24 8.92 4.96 -1.18
CA ASN A 24 10.30 5.10 -0.72
C ASN A 24 10.23 5.51 0.75
N VAL A 25 10.77 4.66 1.61
CA VAL A 25 10.74 4.83 3.06
C VAL A 25 12.14 4.84 3.63
N GLY A 26 12.30 5.48 4.79
CA GLY A 26 13.58 5.72 5.42
C GLY A 26 14.19 7.07 5.06
N GLY A 27 15.16 7.49 5.87
CA GLY A 27 15.92 8.72 5.69
C GLY A 27 17.14 8.54 4.79
N LEU A 28 18.03 9.54 4.80
CA LEU A 28 19.22 9.56 3.95
C LEU A 28 20.13 8.32 4.12
N LEU A 29 20.18 7.73 5.32
CA LEU A 29 21.01 6.56 5.63
C LEU A 29 20.23 5.24 5.65
N THR A 30 18.89 5.28 5.72
CA THR A 30 18.04 4.08 5.86
C THR A 30 17.20 3.77 4.63
N SER A 31 17.09 4.68 3.67
CA SER A 31 16.47 4.41 2.37
C SER A 31 17.37 3.53 1.47
N TRP A 32 16.75 2.85 0.50
CA TRP A 32 17.43 2.03 -0.52
C TRP A 32 18.36 0.93 0.01
N ASN A 33 18.12 0.47 1.24
CA ASN A 33 18.80 -0.65 1.85
C ASN A 33 17.84 -1.44 2.76
N PRO A 34 18.24 -2.60 3.29
CA PRO A 34 17.33 -3.43 4.10
C PRO A 34 16.73 -2.74 5.33
N MET A 35 17.36 -1.70 5.87
CA MET A 35 16.83 -0.96 7.03
C MET A 35 15.57 -0.15 6.69
N ALA A 36 15.33 0.17 5.42
CA ALA A 36 14.09 0.81 4.97
C ALA A 36 12.85 0.04 5.44
N HIS A 37 12.95 -1.30 5.57
CA HIS A 37 11.86 -2.15 6.05
C HIS A 37 11.33 -1.80 7.44
N LEU A 38 12.15 -1.17 8.29
CA LEU A 38 11.74 -0.79 9.66
C LEU A 38 10.77 0.40 9.66
N GLU A 39 10.77 1.20 8.59
CA GLU A 39 10.01 2.45 8.50
C GLU A 39 8.69 2.29 7.73
N TYR A 40 8.40 1.11 7.17
CA TYR A 40 7.12 0.85 6.48
C TYR A 40 5.92 1.04 7.41
N TRP A 41 6.07 0.64 8.68
CA TRP A 41 5.00 0.64 9.67
C TRP A 41 4.70 2.01 10.28
N THR A 42 5.51 3.00 9.96
CA THR A 42 5.42 4.39 10.46
C THR A 42 5.17 5.38 9.32
N ASP A 43 5.36 4.98 8.06
CA ASP A 43 5.17 5.85 6.91
C ASP A 43 3.67 6.07 6.59
N ARG A 44 3.28 7.34 6.58
CA ARG A 44 1.88 7.75 6.33
C ARG A 44 1.38 7.41 4.93
N HIS A 45 2.24 7.43 3.91
CA HIS A 45 1.86 7.09 2.54
C HIS A 45 1.51 5.62 2.38
N ILE A 46 1.92 4.77 3.32
CA ILE A 46 1.50 3.37 3.42
C ILE A 46 0.27 3.23 4.31
N ILE A 47 0.29 3.84 5.50
CA ILE A 47 -0.76 3.65 6.52
C ILE A 47 -2.10 4.24 6.10
N GLU A 48 -2.11 5.47 5.56
CA GLU A 48 -3.34 6.19 5.22
C GLU A 48 -4.22 5.47 4.20
N PRO A 49 -3.74 5.06 3.01
CA PRO A 49 -4.59 4.37 2.04
C PRO A 49 -5.11 3.02 2.55
N ILE A 50 -4.38 2.35 3.44
CA ILE A 50 -4.85 1.12 4.10
C ILE A 50 -5.98 1.46 5.08
N SER A 51 -5.78 2.48 5.92
CA SER A 51 -6.77 2.93 6.89
C SER A 51 -8.06 3.40 6.21
N ASP A 52 -7.94 4.20 5.15
CA ASP A 52 -9.06 4.68 4.35
C ASP A 52 -9.84 3.53 3.71
N GLY A 53 -9.14 2.51 3.20
CA GLY A 53 -9.77 1.31 2.65
C GLY A 53 -10.58 0.55 3.69
N ILE A 54 -10.03 0.34 4.88
CA ILE A 54 -10.72 -0.35 5.99
C ILE A 54 -11.92 0.49 6.47
N MET A 55 -11.75 1.79 6.66
CA MET A 55 -12.84 2.69 7.06
C MET A 55 -13.96 2.69 6.01
N GLY A 56 -13.62 2.80 4.73
CA GLY A 56 -14.60 2.77 3.64
C GLY A 56 -15.40 1.46 3.61
N VAL A 57 -14.76 0.31 3.85
CA VAL A 57 -15.47 -0.98 3.97
C VAL A 57 -16.39 -0.99 5.18
N TRP A 58 -15.90 -0.56 6.34
CA TRP A 58 -16.72 -0.49 7.56
C TRP A 58 -17.95 0.39 7.38
N GLU A 59 -17.77 1.56 6.76
CA GLU A 59 -18.87 2.48 6.47
C GLU A 59 -19.87 1.88 5.47
N ALA A 60 -19.40 1.21 4.41
CA ALA A 60 -20.27 0.59 3.41
C ALA A 60 -21.14 -0.52 4.02
N VAL A 61 -20.57 -1.33 4.92
CA VAL A 61 -21.30 -2.42 5.60
C VAL A 61 -22.29 -1.85 6.62
N ASN A 62 -21.89 -0.84 7.41
CA ASN A 62 -22.69 -0.40 8.55
C ASN A 62 -23.65 0.76 8.26
N ARG A 63 -23.41 1.57 7.21
CA ARG A 63 -24.39 2.59 6.78
C ARG A 63 -25.58 2.03 6.01
N GLN A 64 -25.52 0.77 5.56
CA GLN A 64 -26.66 0.09 4.93
C GLN A 64 -27.64 -0.53 5.95
N LEU A 65 -27.31 -0.48 7.25
CA LEU A 65 -28.08 -1.11 8.33
C LEU A 65 -28.82 -0.10 9.25
N GLY A 66 -28.80 1.20 8.93
CA GLY A 66 -29.53 2.26 9.64
C GLY A 66 -30.48 2.99 8.71
#